data_AF-A0A2P5NN72-F1
#
_entry.id   AF-A0A2P5NN72-F1
#
_cell.length_a   1.000
_cell.length_b   1.000
_cell.length_c   1.000
_cell.angle_alpha   90.00
_cell.angle_beta   90.00
_cell.angle_gamma   90.00
#
_symmetry.space_group_name_H-M   'P 1'
#
loop_
_entity.id
_entity.type
_entity.pdbx_description
1 polymer ?
#
loop_
_entity_poly.entity_id
_entity_poly.type
_entity_poly.pdbx_seq_one_letter_code
_entity_poly.pdbx_strand_id
1 'polypeptide(L)' 'MRVVLIAVLAALSTGCNSPQAAKEAATQEYAVGSYEQSLEAYQLCAARNADDPQKCSALARVIDADKKRYEKTMGQ' A
#
# COMPACT_ATOMS: atom_id res chain seq x y z
N MET A 1 20.37 47.37 26.21
CA MET A 1 19.34 47.84 25.23
C MET A 1 20.10 48.20 23.96
N ARG A 2 19.89 47.62 22.78
CA ARG A 2 18.67 47.10 22.16
C ARG A 2 19.01 45.85 21.33
N VAL A 3 18.14 44.87 21.50
CA VAL A 3 18.04 43.62 20.76
C VAL A 3 17.69 43.94 19.32
N VAL A 4 18.47 43.45 18.36
CA VAL A 4 18.02 43.33 16.96
C VAL A 4 18.12 41.86 16.60
N LEU A 5 17.13 41.11 17.09
CA LEU A 5 16.79 39.77 16.61
C LEU A 5 16.21 39.96 15.22
N ILE A 6 17.01 39.69 14.20
CA ILE A 6 16.53 39.54 12.83
C ILE A 6 15.74 38.23 12.81
N ALA A 7 14.42 38.36 13.01
CA ALA A 7 13.44 37.32 12.81
C ALA A 7 13.34 37.00 11.32
N VAL A 8 14.27 36.20 10.84
CA VAL A 8 14.15 35.53 9.55
C VAL A 8 14.40 34.07 9.86
N LEU A 9 13.33 33.30 10.01
CA LEU A 9 13.26 32.01 9.35
C LEU A 9 11.79 31.65 9.17
N ALA A 10 11.38 31.85 7.93
CA ALA A 10 10.37 31.09 7.20
C ALA A 10 9.08 30.78 7.97
N ALA A 11 8.06 31.57 7.63
CA ALA A 11 6.69 31.11 7.53
C ALA A 11 6.63 29.61 7.18
N LEU A 12 6.04 28.86 8.10
CA LEU A 12 5.47 27.52 7.94
C LEU A 12 4.74 27.44 6.60
N SER A 13 5.43 26.97 5.57
CA SER A 13 4.89 26.84 4.21
C SER A 13 5.51 25.61 3.54
N THR A 14 5.44 24.47 4.22
CA THR A 14 5.69 23.17 3.61
C THR A 14 4.56 22.22 3.96
N GLY A 15 3.53 22.27 3.13
CA GLY A 15 2.63 21.15 2.87
C GLY A 15 1.56 20.92 3.92
N CYS A 16 0.31 21.14 3.51
CA CYS A 16 -0.80 20.31 3.98
C CYS A 16 -0.54 18.84 3.60
N ASN A 17 0.38 18.16 4.26
CA ASN A 17 0.46 16.70 4.29
C ASN A 17 0.17 16.29 5.72
N SER A 18 -1.12 16.16 6.02
CA SER A 18 -1.54 15.64 7.32
C SER A 18 -1.00 14.21 7.48
N PRO A 19 -0.65 13.77 8.71
CA PRO A 19 -0.28 12.39 8.98
C PRO A 19 -1.31 11.36 8.44
N GLN A 20 -2.57 11.80 8.32
CA GLN A 20 -3.66 11.02 7.75
C GLN A 20 -3.48 10.77 6.24
N ALA A 21 -3.11 11.78 5.45
CA ALA A 21 -2.87 11.61 4.01
C ALA A 21 -1.68 10.67 3.72
N ALA A 22 -0.61 10.76 4.52
CA ALA A 22 0.53 9.84 4.42
C ALA A 22 0.13 8.40 4.76
N LYS A 23 -0.71 8.21 5.78
CA LYS A 23 -1.25 6.91 6.18
C LYS A 23 -2.16 6.31 5.09
N GLU A 24 -2.99 7.12 4.47
CA GLU A 24 -3.87 6.71 3.37
C GLU A 24 -3.05 6.25 2.16
N ALA A 25 -2.05 7.04 1.75
CA ALA A 25 -1.13 6.67 0.67
C ALA A 25 -0.40 5.34 0.95
N ALA A 26 0.15 5.16 2.15
CA ALA A 26 0.82 3.91 2.53
C ALA A 26 -0.16 2.71 2.56
N THR A 27 -1.41 2.93 2.98
CA THR A 27 -2.45 1.89 2.98
C THR A 27 -2.80 1.48 1.56
N GLN A 28 -2.90 2.44 0.64
CA GLN A 28 -3.14 2.20 -0.77
C GLN A 28 -1.99 1.44 -1.42
N GLU A 29 -0.75 1.90 -1.23
CA GLU A 29 0.45 1.24 -1.75
C GLU A 29 0.54 -0.22 -1.27
N TYR A 30 0.31 -0.45 0.02
CA TYR A 30 0.30 -1.79 0.58
C TYR A 30 -0.81 -2.68 0.00
N ALA A 31 -2.02 -2.13 -0.22
CA ALA A 31 -3.12 -2.89 -0.79
C ALA A 31 -2.85 -3.30 -2.25
N VAL A 32 -2.29 -2.40 -3.06
CA VAL A 32 -1.88 -2.70 -4.44
C VAL A 32 -0.78 -3.76 -4.44
N GLY A 33 0.31 -3.52 -3.71
CA GLY A 33 1.47 -4.42 -3.71
C GLY A 33 1.14 -5.82 -3.20
N SER A 34 0.29 -5.95 -2.17
CA SER A 34 -0.13 -7.27 -1.66
C SER A 34 -0.95 -8.04 -2.69
N TYR A 35 -1.86 -7.35 -3.39
CA TYR A 35 -2.68 -7.97 -4.42
C TYR A 35 -1.84 -8.43 -5.63
N GLU A 36 -0.89 -7.60 -6.08
CA GLU A 36 0.03 -7.96 -7.16
C GLU A 36 0.93 -9.16 -6.78
N GLN A 37 1.52 -9.13 -5.58
CA GLN A 37 2.39 -10.22 -5.11
C GLN A 37 1.64 -11.55 -4.95
N SER A 38 0.40 -11.51 -4.44
CA SER A 38 -0.40 -12.73 -4.29
C SER A 38 -0.80 -13.34 -5.65
N LEU A 39 -1.08 -12.49 -6.65
CA LEU A 39 -1.31 -12.93 -8.03
C LEU A 39 -0.06 -13.59 -8.63
N GLU A 40 1.10 -12.96 -8.51
CA GLU A 40 2.36 -13.51 -9.01
C GLU A 40 2.68 -14.87 -8.37
N ALA A 41 2.55 -14.96 -7.04
CA ALA A 41 2.78 -16.21 -6.31
C ALA A 41 1.85 -17.34 -6.78
N TYR A 42 0.58 -17.04 -7.01
CA TYR A 42 -0.37 -18.03 -7.54
C TYR A 42 -0.03 -18.45 -8.96
N GLN A 43 0.34 -17.51 -9.84
CA GLN A 43 0.75 -17.82 -11.20
C GLN A 43 1.97 -18.74 -11.21
N LEU A 44 2.99 -18.45 -10.39
CA LEU A 44 4.16 -19.31 -10.23
C LEU A 44 3.80 -20.70 -9.67
N CYS A 45 2.88 -20.77 -8.71
CA CYS A 45 2.40 -22.03 -8.18
C CYS A 45 1.65 -22.85 -9.24
N ALA A 46 0.73 -22.23 -9.97
CA ALA A 46 -0.07 -22.88 -10.99
C ALA A 46 0.80 -23.36 -12.16
N ALA A 47 1.82 -22.59 -12.55
CA ALA A 47 2.78 -23.01 -13.57
C ALA A 47 3.59 -24.24 -13.13
N ARG A 48 3.93 -24.36 -11.85
CA ARG A 48 4.70 -25.50 -11.29
C ARG A 48 3.84 -26.74 -11.00
N ASN A 49 2.55 -26.55 -10.74
CA ASN A 49 1.61 -27.60 -10.36
C ASN A 49 0.45 -27.67 -11.36
N ALA A 50 0.77 -27.65 -12.66
CA ALA A 50 -0.23 -27.60 -13.72
C ALA A 50 -1.13 -28.84 -13.75
N ASP A 51 -0.65 -29.96 -13.23
CA ASP A 51 -1.34 -31.25 -13.08
C ASP A 51 -2.26 -31.29 -11.85
N ASP A 52 -1.95 -30.51 -10.81
CA ASP A 52 -2.72 -30.45 -9.57
C ASP A 52 -2.83 -29.01 -9.01
N PRO A 53 -3.80 -28.23 -9.53
CA PRO A 53 -4.05 -26.87 -9.07
C PRO A 53 -4.46 -26.76 -7.59
N GLN A 54 -4.89 -27.85 -6.94
CA GLN A 54 -5.31 -27.82 -5.53
C GLN A 54 -4.15 -27.50 -4.59
N LYS A 55 -2.91 -27.79 -5.01
CA LYS A 55 -1.69 -27.39 -4.29
C LYS A 55 -1.56 -25.87 -4.12
N CYS A 56 -2.23 -25.09 -4.97
CA CYS A 56 -2.24 -23.63 -4.92
C CYS A 56 -3.48 -23.05 -4.20
N SER A 57 -4.33 -23.90 -3.60
CA SER A 57 -5.59 -23.45 -2.96
C SER A 57 -5.38 -22.46 -1.81
N ALA A 58 -4.27 -22.55 -1.07
CA ALA A 58 -3.92 -21.56 -0.06
C ALA A 58 -3.67 -20.17 -0.67
N LEU A 59 -2.94 -20.11 -1.80
CA LEU A 59 -2.67 -18.86 -2.51
C LEU A 59 -3.94 -18.26 -3.11
N ALA A 60 -4.87 -19.08 -3.59
CA ALA A 60 -6.17 -18.60 -4.07
C ALA A 60 -6.95 -17.85 -2.97
N ARG A 61 -6.89 -18.33 -1.71
CA ARG A 61 -7.52 -17.64 -0.56
C ARG A 61 -6.80 -16.33 -0.22
N VAL A 62 -5.48 -16.29 -0.35
CA VAL A 62 -4.69 -15.07 -0.13
C VAL A 62 -5.06 -14.01 -1.18
N ILE A 63 -5.13 -14.39 -2.47
CA ILE A 63 -5.57 -13.49 -3.53
C ILE A 63 -6.96 -12.93 -3.24
N ASP A 64 -7.92 -13.76 -2.80
CA ASP A 64 -9.26 -13.27 -2.47
C ASP A 64 -9.24 -12.26 -1.31
N ALA A 65 -8.43 -12.50 -0.28
CA ALA A 65 -8.27 -11.57 0.83
C ALA A 65 -7.62 -10.24 0.41
N ASP A 66 -6.56 -10.30 -0.40
CA ASP A 66 -5.85 -9.09 -0.86
C ASP A 66 -6.65 -8.33 -1.91
N LYS A 67 -7.42 -9.03 -2.76
CA LYS A 67 -8.40 -8.40 -3.67
C LYS A 67 -9.43 -7.62 -2.89
N LYS A 68 -10.03 -8.21 -1.85
CA LYS A 68 -11.01 -7.51 -0.99
C LYS A 68 -10.40 -6.27 -0.32
N ARG A 69 -9.14 -6.36 0.11
CA ARG A 69 -8.39 -5.21 0.65
C ARG A 69 -8.21 -4.12 -0.40
N TYR A 70 -7.75 -4.49 -1.59
CA TYR A 70 -7.58 -3.59 -2.73
C TYR A 70 -8.89 -2.89 -3.09
N GLU A 71 -9.98 -3.64 -3.29
CA GLU A 71 -11.30 -3.11 -3.64
C GLU A 71 -11.82 -2.14 -2.57
N LYS A 72 -11.65 -2.49 -1.29
CA LYS A 72 -12.02 -1.62 -0.18
C LYS A 72 -11.21 -0.33 -0.16
N THR A 73 -9.92 -0.39 -0.44
CA THR A 73 -9.03 0.78 -0.40
C THR A 73 -9.18 1.67 -1.63
N MET A 74 -9.51 1.10 -2.79
CA MET A 74 -9.68 1.86 -4.05
C MET A 74 -11.10 2.39 -4.27
N GLY A 75 -12.09 1.84 -3.57
CA GLY A 75 -13.49 2.30 -3.61
C GLY A 75 -13.85 3.35 -2.55
N GLN A 76 -12.88 3.77 -1.73
CA GLN A 76 -13.00 4.89 -0.77
C GLN A 76 -12.49 6.18 -1.41
#